data_AF-A0A7L3IG03-F1
#
_entry.id   AF-A0A7L3IG03-F1
#
_cell.length_a   1.000
_cell.length_b   1.000
_cell.length_c   1.000
_cell.angle_alpha   90.00
_cell.angle_beta   90.00
_cell.angle_gamma   90.00
#
_symmetry.space_group_name_H-M   'P 1'
#
loop_
_entity.id
_entity.type
_entity.pdbx_description
1 polymer ?
#
loop_
_entity_poly.entity_id
_entity_poly.type
_entity_poly.pdbx_seq_one_letter_code
_entity_poly.pdbx_strand_id
1 'polypeptide(L)'
;QRCVSAPSGRDGEVGKAQQAAAAGEEAGGQPTIFSKIIDRTIPATILYEDDKCLVFRDVAPQAPVHFLVIPKRPIPRISRVGPQDTELLGHLMVVAARTAQAEGLADGYRLVINDGKHGAQSVYHLHLHVLGGRQMGWPPG
;
A
#
# COMPACT_ATOMS: atom_id res chain seq x y z
N GLN A 1 11.80 25.46 12.77
CA GLN A 1 12.07 24.05 13.15
C GLN A 1 12.31 23.26 11.89
N ARG A 2 13.49 22.64 11.72
CA ARG A 2 13.83 21.86 10.53
C ARG A 2 13.12 20.51 10.61
N CYS A 3 12.25 20.21 9.64
CA CYS A 3 11.72 18.86 9.44
C CYS A 3 12.89 17.93 9.13
N VAL A 4 13.15 16.97 10.01
CA VAL A 4 14.12 15.91 9.77
C VAL A 4 13.41 14.88 8.89
N SER A 5 13.80 14.79 7.62
CA SER A 5 13.39 13.71 6.74
C SER A 5 13.94 12.38 7.27
N ALA A 6 13.10 11.35 7.30
CA ALA A 6 13.50 9.99 7.64
C ALA A 6 14.59 9.49 6.65
N PRO A 7 15.49 8.58 7.06
CA PRO A 7 16.68 8.26 6.30
C PRO A 7 16.33 7.57 4.96
N SER A 8 16.80 8.17 3.87
CA SER A 8 16.79 7.62 2.51
C SER A 8 17.85 6.51 2.36
N GLY A 9 17.69 5.42 3.11
CA GLY A 9 18.54 4.23 3.02
C GLY A 9 18.13 3.27 1.91
N ARG A 10 19.04 2.36 1.51
CA ARG A 10 18.77 1.29 0.53
C ARG A 10 17.62 0.36 0.94
N ASP A 11 17.33 0.27 2.25
CA ASP A 11 16.31 -0.62 2.80
C ASP A 11 14.94 0.07 2.98
N GLY A 12 14.86 1.38 2.73
CA GLY A 12 13.60 2.13 2.75
C GLY A 12 12.76 1.91 1.49
N GLU A 13 11.51 2.38 1.50
CA GLU A 13 10.58 2.21 0.37
C GLU A 13 11.14 2.72 -0.96
N VAL A 14 11.87 3.83 -0.95
CA VAL A 14 12.55 4.35 -2.15
C VAL A 14 13.56 3.35 -2.69
N GLY A 15 14.39 2.75 -1.83
CA GLY A 15 15.40 1.77 -2.24
C GLY A 15 14.78 0.50 -2.80
N LYS A 16 13.75 -0.03 -2.14
CA LYS A 16 12.96 -1.17 -2.62
C LYS A 16 12.32 -0.89 -3.98
N ALA A 17 11.76 0.31 -4.16
CA ALA A 17 11.19 0.72 -5.44
C ALA A 17 12.21 0.77 -6.59
N GLN A 18 13.44 1.21 -6.31
CA GLN A 18 14.52 1.16 -7.31
C GLN A 18 14.84 -0.29 -7.72
N GLN A 19 14.86 -1.22 -6.77
CA GLN A 19 15.14 -2.63 -7.02
C GLN A 19 14.01 -3.31 -7.80
N ALA A 20 12.75 -3.09 -7.38
CA ALA A 20 11.58 -3.66 -8.05
C ALA A 20 11.46 -3.18 -9.51
N ALA A 21 11.69 -1.89 -9.76
CA ALA A 21 11.73 -1.34 -11.11
C ALA A 21 12.87 -1.94 -11.96
N ALA A 22 14.06 -2.13 -11.36
CA ALA A 22 15.21 -2.73 -12.06
C ALA A 22 15.01 -4.23 -12.36
N ALA A 23 14.25 -4.95 -11.54
CA ALA A 23 13.94 -6.37 -11.71
C ALA A 23 12.88 -6.64 -12.80
N GLY A 24 12.30 -5.60 -13.41
CA GLY A 24 11.32 -5.76 -14.49
C GLY A 24 9.95 -6.26 -14.02
N GLU A 25 9.64 -6.16 -12.72
CA GLU A 25 8.35 -6.56 -12.14
C GLU A 25 7.17 -5.73 -12.70
N GLU A 26 7.44 -4.64 -13.42
CA GLU A 26 6.45 -3.82 -14.10
C GLU A 26 5.66 -4.55 -15.20
N ALA A 27 6.23 -5.62 -15.76
CA ALA A 27 5.68 -6.31 -16.93
C ALA A 27 4.35 -7.04 -16.64
N GLY A 28 4.01 -7.25 -15.36
CA GLY A 28 2.82 -7.98 -14.95
C GLY A 28 2.91 -9.49 -15.22
N GLY A 29 2.27 -10.29 -14.38
CA GLY A 29 2.10 -11.74 -14.62
C GLY A 29 2.92 -12.68 -13.74
N GLN A 30 3.80 -12.19 -12.87
CA GLN A 30 4.47 -13.02 -11.86
C GLN A 30 3.86 -12.80 -10.46
N PRO A 31 3.72 -13.86 -9.63
CA PRO A 31 3.25 -13.73 -8.25
C PRO A 31 4.17 -12.81 -7.44
N THR A 32 3.57 -11.84 -6.75
CA THR A 32 4.30 -10.92 -5.86
C THR A 32 4.32 -11.45 -4.43
N ILE A 33 5.02 -10.76 -3.53
CA ILE A 33 4.91 -11.05 -2.10
C ILE A 33 3.45 -10.91 -1.60
N PHE A 34 2.65 -10.02 -2.20
CA PHE A 34 1.23 -9.89 -1.85
C PHE A 34 0.38 -11.06 -2.36
N SER A 35 0.75 -11.68 -3.49
CA SER A 35 0.13 -12.94 -3.91
C SER A 35 0.29 -14.02 -2.85
N LYS A 36 1.49 -14.12 -2.25
CA LYS A 36 1.79 -15.06 -1.15
C LYS A 36 1.03 -14.75 0.15
N ILE A 37 0.63 -13.50 0.36
CA ILE A 37 -0.21 -13.10 1.51
C ILE A 37 -1.67 -13.47 1.25
N ILE A 38 -2.14 -13.24 0.01
CA ILE A 38 -3.51 -13.57 -0.42
C ILE A 38 -3.74 -15.08 -0.34
N ASP A 39 -2.80 -15.89 -0.84
CA ASP A 39 -2.90 -17.35 -0.85
C ASP A 39 -2.52 -18.04 0.47
N ARG A 40 -2.15 -17.26 1.50
CA ARG A 40 -1.75 -17.71 2.84
C ARG A 40 -0.43 -18.47 2.90
N THR A 41 0.41 -18.41 1.86
CA THR A 41 1.76 -19.00 1.87
C THR A 41 2.68 -18.31 2.86
N ILE A 42 2.51 -17.00 3.07
CA ILE A 42 3.21 -16.24 4.12
C ILE A 42 2.22 -15.57 5.08
N PRO A 43 2.54 -15.48 6.38
CA PRO A 43 1.65 -14.90 7.37
C PRO A 43 1.56 -13.38 7.22
N ALA A 44 0.38 -12.83 7.52
CA ALA A 44 0.16 -11.41 7.69
C ALA A 44 -0.90 -11.16 8.77
N THR A 45 -0.82 -10.03 9.47
CA THR A 45 -1.85 -9.62 10.42
C THR A 45 -3.02 -9.01 9.65
N ILE A 46 -4.03 -9.83 9.35
CA ILE A 46 -5.20 -9.46 8.57
C ILE A 46 -6.17 -8.65 9.44
N LEU A 47 -6.63 -7.52 8.92
CA LEU A 47 -7.62 -6.63 9.56
C LEU A 47 -9.01 -6.80 8.94
N TYR A 48 -9.06 -7.08 7.63
CA TYR A 48 -10.29 -7.25 6.87
C TYR A 48 -10.04 -8.11 5.63
N GLU A 49 -11.04 -8.88 5.23
CA GLU A 49 -11.02 -9.65 3.98
C GLU A 49 -12.44 -9.81 3.44
N ASP A 50 -12.60 -9.70 2.12
CA ASP A 50 -13.79 -10.11 1.39
C ASP A 50 -13.44 -10.76 0.05
N ASP A 51 -14.40 -10.87 -0.87
CA ASP A 51 -14.20 -11.46 -2.20
C ASP A 51 -13.32 -10.60 -3.12
N LYS A 52 -13.23 -9.28 -2.88
CA LYS A 52 -12.58 -8.32 -3.77
C LYS A 52 -11.20 -7.88 -3.27
N CYS A 53 -10.99 -7.82 -1.95
CA CYS A 53 -9.79 -7.24 -1.36
C CYS A 53 -9.31 -7.94 -0.08
N LEU A 54 -8.12 -7.53 0.35
CA LEU A 54 -7.50 -7.95 1.61
C LEU A 54 -6.87 -6.73 2.28
N VAL A 55 -7.00 -6.64 3.60
CA VAL A 55 -6.37 -5.60 4.42
C VAL A 55 -5.49 -6.22 5.47
N PHE A 56 -4.25 -5.76 5.59
CA PHE A 56 -3.29 -6.28 6.57
C PHE A 56 -2.31 -5.20 7.03
N ARG A 57 -1.75 -5.37 8.22
CA ARG A 57 -0.73 -4.45 8.77
C ARG A 57 0.53 -4.47 7.92
N ASP A 58 1.10 -3.30 7.68
CA ASP A 58 2.40 -3.18 7.05
C ASP A 58 3.49 -3.72 8.00
N VAL A 59 4.43 -4.50 7.47
CA VAL A 59 5.54 -5.09 8.26
C VAL A 59 6.63 -4.07 8.62
N ALA A 60 6.70 -2.95 7.91
CA ALA A 60 7.61 -1.83 8.12
C ALA A 60 6.80 -0.53 8.36
N PRO A 61 6.05 -0.42 9.47
CA PRO A 61 5.11 0.68 9.71
C PRO A 61 5.81 2.05 9.75
N GLN A 62 5.24 3.04 9.06
CA GLN A 62 5.73 4.43 9.04
C GLN A 62 4.90 5.37 9.94
N ALA A 63 3.89 4.83 10.61
CA ALA A 63 3.04 5.50 11.59
C ALA A 63 2.52 4.46 12.59
N PRO A 64 2.03 4.87 13.79
CA PRO A 64 1.48 3.94 14.78
C PRO A 64 0.40 3.01 14.23
N VAL A 65 -0.44 3.52 13.33
CA VAL A 65 -1.30 2.70 12.48
C VAL A 65 -0.79 2.82 11.05
N HIS A 66 -0.31 1.71 10.49
CA HIS A 66 0.03 1.58 9.08
C HIS A 66 -0.46 0.22 8.56
N PHE A 67 -1.41 0.25 7.63
CA PHE A 67 -1.92 -0.95 6.98
C PHE A 67 -2.10 -0.72 5.48
N LEU A 68 -2.17 -1.83 4.74
CA LEU A 68 -2.35 -1.85 3.30
C LEU A 68 -3.72 -2.40 2.94
N VAL A 69 -4.39 -1.77 1.98
CA VAL A 69 -5.57 -2.33 1.31
C VAL A 69 -5.16 -2.74 -0.11
N ILE A 70 -5.34 -4.01 -0.45
CA ILE A 70 -4.94 -4.55 -1.76
C ILE A 70 -6.13 -5.26 -2.44
N PRO A 71 -6.28 -5.18 -3.77
CA PRO A 71 -7.22 -6.02 -4.49
C PRO A 71 -6.72 -7.47 -4.52
N LYS A 72 -7.62 -8.45 -4.48
CA LYS A 72 -7.26 -9.86 -4.72
C LYS A 72 -6.85 -10.10 -6.17
N ARG A 73 -7.46 -9.37 -7.12
CA ARG A 73 -7.01 -9.37 -8.52
C ARG A 73 -5.66 -8.65 -8.63
N PRO A 74 -4.65 -9.24 -9.29
CA PRO A 74 -3.30 -8.68 -9.39
C PRO A 74 -3.23 -7.54 -10.41
N ILE A 75 -3.65 -6.34 -10.01
CA ILE A 75 -3.39 -5.11 -10.77
C ILE A 75 -1.98 -4.65 -10.41
N PRO A 76 -1.02 -4.52 -11.34
CA PRO A 76 0.36 -4.27 -10.95
C PRO A 76 0.60 -2.86 -10.38
N ARG A 77 -0.12 -1.85 -10.87
CA ARG A 77 0.01 -0.45 -10.42
C ARG A 77 -1.18 0.38 -10.91
N ILE A 78 -1.38 1.55 -10.31
CA ILE A 78 -2.56 2.39 -10.59
C ILE A 78 -2.59 2.90 -12.04
N SER A 79 -1.44 3.15 -12.67
CA SER A 79 -1.37 3.55 -14.09
C SER A 79 -1.78 2.44 -15.09
N ARG A 80 -2.12 1.24 -14.61
CA ARG A 80 -2.62 0.12 -15.42
C ARG A 80 -4.11 -0.15 -15.27
N VAL A 81 -4.85 0.70 -14.56
CA VAL A 81 -6.30 0.57 -14.42
C VAL A 81 -7.05 1.10 -15.65
N GLY A 82 -8.23 0.54 -15.91
CA GLY A 82 -9.17 1.01 -16.92
C GLY A 82 -10.59 1.17 -16.37
N PRO A 83 -11.57 1.56 -17.22
CA PRO A 83 -12.96 1.79 -16.78
C PRO A 83 -13.59 0.61 -16.03
N GLN A 84 -13.22 -0.62 -16.38
CA GLN A 84 -13.69 -1.85 -15.72
C GLN A 84 -13.27 -1.95 -14.24
N ASP A 85 -12.26 -1.20 -13.81
CA ASP A 85 -11.72 -1.24 -12.45
C ASP A 85 -12.42 -0.24 -11.51
N THR A 86 -13.31 0.62 -12.03
CA THR A 86 -13.93 1.73 -11.29
C THR A 86 -14.60 1.28 -9.99
N GLU A 87 -15.44 0.23 -10.05
CA GLU A 87 -16.14 -0.29 -8.87
C GLU A 87 -15.15 -0.86 -7.85
N LEU A 88 -14.13 -1.59 -8.31
CA LEU A 88 -13.10 -2.14 -7.44
C LEU A 88 -12.32 -1.02 -6.74
N LEU A 89 -11.87 0.00 -7.47
CA LEU A 89 -11.14 1.13 -6.89
C LEU A 89 -11.98 1.88 -5.85
N GLY A 90 -13.27 2.12 -6.13
CA GLY A 90 -14.20 2.69 -5.16
C GLY A 90 -14.37 1.81 -3.93
N HIS A 91 -14.47 0.50 -4.13
CA HIS A 91 -14.55 -0.48 -3.05
C HIS A 91 -13.29 -0.46 -2.15
N LEU A 92 -12.08 -0.41 -2.72
CA LEU A 92 -10.83 -0.31 -1.94
C LEU A 92 -10.82 0.96 -1.06
N MET A 93 -11.29 2.10 -1.58
CA MET A 93 -11.36 3.36 -0.82
C MET A 93 -12.36 3.27 0.34
N VAL A 94 -13.52 2.66 0.12
CA VAL A 94 -14.53 2.46 1.18
C VAL A 94 -14.00 1.53 2.26
N VAL A 95 -13.35 0.43 1.88
CA VAL A 95 -12.72 -0.51 2.83
C VAL A 95 -11.61 0.17 3.62
N ALA A 96 -10.78 1.00 2.98
CA ALA A 96 -9.74 1.79 3.66
C ALA A 96 -10.34 2.69 4.74
N ALA A 97 -11.41 3.44 4.43
CA ALA A 97 -12.06 4.33 5.38
C ALA A 97 -12.70 3.58 6.56
N ARG A 98 -13.41 2.47 6.28
CA ARG A 98 -14.02 1.61 7.31
C ARG A 98 -12.97 1.01 8.24
N THR A 99 -11.87 0.53 7.68
CA THR A 99 -10.78 -0.08 8.46
C THR A 99 -10.05 0.97 9.29
N ALA A 100 -9.84 2.18 8.75
CA ALA A 100 -9.26 3.29 9.51
C ALA A 100 -10.12 3.66 10.73
N GLN A 101 -11.45 3.68 10.57
CA GLN A 101 -12.38 3.90 11.69
C GLN A 101 -12.28 2.79 12.73
N ALA A 102 -12.23 1.52 12.31
CA ALA A 102 -12.09 0.38 13.20
C ALA A 102 -10.74 0.37 13.96
N GLU A 103 -9.69 0.90 13.33
CA GLU A 103 -8.35 1.08 13.91
C GLU A 103 -8.22 2.35 14.78
N GLY A 104 -9.32 3.07 15.04
CA GLY A 104 -9.35 4.21 15.96
C GLY A 104 -8.79 5.51 15.39
N LEU A 105 -8.70 5.65 14.06
CA LEU A 105 -8.19 6.86 13.40
C LEU A 105 -9.23 7.98 13.29
N ALA A 106 -9.81 8.38 14.44
CA ALA A 106 -10.87 9.38 14.51
C ALA A 106 -10.40 10.80 14.16
N ASP A 107 -9.15 11.14 14.48
CA ASP A 107 -8.55 12.47 14.24
C ASP A 107 -7.95 12.64 12.83
N GLY A 108 -8.22 11.68 11.93
CA GLY A 108 -7.78 11.69 10.55
C GLY A 108 -6.60 10.77 10.23
N TYR A 109 -6.35 10.62 8.93
CA TYR A 109 -5.33 9.72 8.38
C TYR A 109 -4.95 10.15 6.96
N ARG A 110 -3.88 9.56 6.41
CA ARG A 110 -3.44 9.77 5.03
C ARG A 110 -3.57 8.47 4.23
N LEU A 111 -4.16 8.57 3.05
CA LEU A 111 -4.12 7.53 2.02
C LEU A 111 -2.99 7.83 1.03
N VAL A 112 -2.21 6.82 0.67
CA VAL A 112 -1.15 6.93 -0.35
C VAL A 112 -1.23 5.77 -1.32
N ILE A 113 -1.19 6.07 -2.61
CA ILE A 113 -0.93 5.09 -3.68
C ILE A 113 0.33 5.53 -4.39
N ASN A 114 1.32 4.65 -4.40
CA ASN A 114 2.58 4.87 -5.09
C ASN A 114 2.52 4.26 -6.49
N ASP A 115 2.98 5.00 -7.51
CA ASP A 115 3.03 4.52 -8.89
C ASP A 115 4.48 4.54 -9.43
N GLY A 116 5.02 3.35 -9.67
CA GLY A 116 6.35 3.12 -10.23
C GLY A 116 7.50 3.68 -9.41
N LYS A 117 8.66 3.76 -10.07
CA LYS A 117 9.95 4.16 -9.49
C LYS A 117 9.91 5.51 -8.78
N HIS A 118 9.32 6.54 -9.39
CA HIS A 118 9.28 7.89 -8.81
C HIS A 118 8.23 8.06 -7.72
N GLY A 119 7.18 7.24 -7.73
CA GLY A 119 6.23 7.16 -6.63
C GLY A 119 6.74 6.36 -5.43
N ALA A 120 7.94 5.77 -5.50
CA ALA A 120 8.45 4.82 -4.50
C ALA A 120 7.56 3.57 -4.34
N GLN A 121 7.03 3.03 -5.43
CA GLN A 121 6.28 1.77 -5.41
C GLN A 121 7.23 0.58 -5.24
N SER A 122 7.17 -0.11 -4.10
CA SER A 122 8.08 -1.23 -3.77
C SER A 122 7.57 -2.60 -4.20
N VAL A 123 6.26 -2.76 -4.38
CA VAL A 123 5.63 -4.01 -4.85
C VAL A 123 4.70 -3.70 -6.02
N TYR A 124 4.88 -4.41 -7.14
CA TYR A 124 4.04 -4.28 -8.34
C TYR A 124 2.74 -5.08 -8.21
N HIS A 125 2.00 -4.75 -7.16
CA HIS A 125 0.62 -5.14 -6.92
C HIS A 125 -0.04 -3.94 -6.22
N LEU A 126 -1.11 -3.39 -6.78
CA LEU A 126 -1.77 -2.16 -6.34
C LEU A 126 -2.08 -2.23 -4.84
N HIS A 127 -1.64 -1.22 -4.09
CA HIS A 127 -1.87 -1.15 -2.66
C HIS A 127 -2.10 0.30 -2.25
N LEU A 128 -3.06 0.48 -1.35
CA LEU A 128 -3.32 1.74 -0.69
C LEU A 128 -2.69 1.65 0.69
N HIS A 129 -1.73 2.52 0.97
CA HIS A 129 -1.28 2.73 2.33
C HIS A 129 -2.30 3.56 3.09
N VAL A 130 -2.59 3.18 4.33
CA VAL A 130 -3.36 3.97 5.29
C VAL A 130 -2.49 4.24 6.50
N LEU A 131 -2.18 5.52 6.75
CA LEU A 131 -1.28 5.95 7.82
C LEU A 131 -2.00 6.89 8.79
N GLY A 132 -1.89 6.62 10.10
CA GLY A 132 -2.48 7.47 11.13
C GLY A 132 -1.94 7.19 12.53
N GLY A 133 -2.59 7.79 13.53
CA GLY A 133 -2.17 7.72 14.94
C GLY A 133 -1.04 8.70 15.29
N ARG A 134 -0.69 9.59 14.37
CA ARG A 134 0.22 10.73 14.58
C ARG A 134 -0.06 11.83 13.55
N GLN A 135 0.40 13.04 13.81
CA GLN A 135 0.39 14.12 12.82
C GLN A 135 1.26 13.73 11.60
N MET A 136 0.70 13.87 10.41
CA MET A 136 1.42 13.67 9.14
C MET A 136 2.07 14.98 8.69
N GLY A 137 3.29 14.90 8.16
CA GLY A 137 4.04 16.05 7.65
C GLY A 137 3.59 16.50 6.25
N TRP A 138 4.09 17.67 5.82
CA TRP A 138 3.93 18.21 4.46
C TRP A 138 5.27 18.82 3.98
N PRO A 139 5.73 18.55 2.74
CA PRO A 139 5.09 17.77 1.68
C PRO A 139 4.94 16.26 2.01
N PRO A 140 4.10 15.51 1.27
CA PRO A 140 3.82 14.09 1.54
C PRO A 140 4.84 13.18 0.85
N GLY A 141 6.12 13.43 1.12
CA GLY A 141 7.28 12.68 0.63
C GLY A 141 8.48 12.98 1.51
#